data_AF-A0A646IHW3-F1
#
_entry.id   AF-A0A646IHW3-F1
#
_cell.length_a   1.000
_cell.length_b   1.000
_cell.length_c   1.000
_cell.angle_alpha   90.00
_cell.angle_beta   90.00
_cell.angle_gamma   90.00
#
_symmetry.space_group_name_H-M   'P 1'
#
loop_
_entity.id
_entity.type
_entity.pdbx_description
1 polymer ?
#
loop_
_entity_poly.entity_id
_entity_poly.type
_entity_poly.pdbx_seq_one_letter_code
_entity_poly.pdbx_strand_id
1 'polypeptide(L)'
;GGRVTELVARPLLNLHWPQLAGVVQPLGGEYAARRSLLERLPFPVGYGVELGTLVDTLDLCGLDAIAQVDVGVRRHRHQDGQALGRMAAAILRTAQSRLPVPPGVIPIRPGITQFDRAPEGGFAPRHHAVDTVERPPLVTVPEYMAARRAA
;
A
#
# COMPACT_ATOMS: atom_id res chain seq x y z
N GLY A 1 -2.55 13.94 -6.93
CA GLY A 1 -2.86 12.62 -6.37
C GLY A 1 -4.20 12.13 -6.86
N GLY A 2 -4.42 10.82 -6.84
CA GLY A 2 -5.72 10.24 -7.17
C GLY A 2 -6.69 10.34 -5.99
N ARG A 3 -7.98 10.04 -6.22
CA ARG A 3 -9.03 10.03 -5.18
C ARG A 3 -8.64 9.21 -3.94
N VAL A 4 -7.98 8.06 -4.12
CA VAL A 4 -7.54 7.19 -3.02
C VAL A 4 -6.40 7.81 -2.21
N THR A 5 -5.54 8.62 -2.84
CA THR A 5 -4.51 9.40 -2.12
C THR A 5 -5.16 10.35 -1.11
N GLU A 6 -6.13 11.14 -1.58
CA GLU A 6 -6.76 12.19 -0.78
C GLU A 6 -7.77 11.65 0.25
N LEU A 7 -8.51 10.60 -0.10
CA LEU A 7 -9.61 10.10 0.73
C LEU A 7 -9.22 8.92 1.64
N VAL A 8 -8.05 8.30 1.42
CA VAL A 8 -7.63 7.10 2.17
C VAL A 8 -6.22 7.26 2.72
N ALA A 9 -5.22 7.36 1.85
CA ALA A 9 -3.83 7.36 2.31
C ALA A 9 -3.49 8.57 3.18
N ARG A 10 -3.85 9.80 2.77
CA ARG A 10 -3.58 10.99 3.56
C ARG A 10 -4.25 10.97 4.95
N PRO A 11 -5.56 10.68 5.07
CA PRO A 11 -6.18 10.52 6.39
C PRO A 11 -5.48 9.47 7.26
N LEU A 12 -5.15 8.30 6.69
CA LEU A 12 -4.47 7.22 7.42
C LEU A 12 -3.09 7.64 7.91
N LEU A 13 -2.28 8.26 7.04
CA LEU A 13 -0.95 8.74 7.41
C LEU A 13 -1.03 9.81 8.49
N ASN A 14 -1.94 10.79 8.38
CA ASN A 14 -2.09 11.81 9.42
C ASN A 14 -2.51 11.20 10.77
N LEU A 15 -3.34 10.15 10.76
CA LEU A 15 -3.83 9.51 11.97
C LEU A 15 -2.78 8.60 12.64
N HIS A 16 -2.01 7.86 11.86
CA HIS A 16 -1.17 6.77 12.36
C HIS A 16 0.35 6.98 12.16
N TRP A 17 0.75 7.76 11.16
CA TRP A 17 2.15 8.06 10.84
C TRP A 17 2.34 9.55 10.55
N PRO A 18 2.10 10.45 11.52
CA PRO A 18 2.05 11.89 11.27
C PRO A 18 3.37 12.46 10.70
N GLN A 19 4.50 11.79 10.93
CA GLN A 19 5.79 12.14 10.29
C GLN A 19 5.75 12.06 8.75
N LEU A 20 4.86 11.25 8.17
CA LEU A 20 4.67 11.11 6.72
C LEU A 20 3.58 12.04 6.17
N ALA A 21 2.91 12.85 7.00
CA ALA A 21 1.83 13.74 6.56
C ALA A 21 2.27 14.76 5.50
N GLY A 22 3.56 15.12 5.50
CA GLY A 22 4.16 16.03 4.52
C GLY A 22 4.44 15.41 3.15
N VAL A 23 4.23 14.11 2.96
CA VAL A 23 4.50 13.45 1.67
C VAL A 23 3.42 13.84 0.64
N VAL A 24 3.85 14.41 -0.49
CA VAL A 24 2.93 14.99 -1.49
C VAL A 24 2.21 13.91 -2.30
N GLN A 25 2.87 12.81 -2.64
CA GLN A 25 2.26 11.68 -3.36
C GLN A 25 2.61 10.35 -2.67
N PRO A 26 1.98 10.00 -1.54
CA PRO A 26 2.34 8.79 -0.78
C PRO A 26 2.02 7.48 -1.49
N LEU A 27 1.20 7.53 -2.56
CA LEU A 27 0.87 6.38 -3.42
C LEU A 27 1.39 6.58 -4.85
N GLY A 28 2.42 7.43 -5.01
CA GLY A 28 3.04 7.65 -6.32
C GLY A 28 3.79 6.41 -6.78
N GLY A 29 3.51 5.94 -8.00
CA GLY A 29 4.24 4.80 -8.59
C GLY A 29 5.64 5.18 -9.08
N GLU A 30 5.95 6.48 -9.15
CA GLU A 30 7.25 7.00 -9.51
C GLU A 30 8.08 7.27 -8.25
N TYR A 31 8.98 6.35 -7.93
CA TYR A 31 9.94 6.49 -6.85
C TYR A 31 11.25 5.79 -7.18
N ALA A 32 12.31 6.17 -6.48
CA ALA A 32 13.59 5.51 -6.54
C ALA A 32 14.08 5.23 -5.12
N ALA A 33 14.72 4.08 -4.92
CA ALA A 33 15.30 3.70 -3.65
C ALA A 33 16.59 2.91 -3.88
N ARG A 34 17.49 2.96 -2.90
CA ARG A 34 18.71 2.15 -2.96
C ARG A 34 18.34 0.67 -2.88
N ARG A 35 19.01 -0.16 -3.68
CA ARG A 35 18.84 -1.62 -3.61
C ARG A 35 19.02 -2.14 -2.17
N SER A 36 20.01 -1.61 -1.45
CA SER A 36 20.31 -1.99 -0.06
C SER A 36 19.19 -1.68 0.94
N LEU A 37 18.31 -0.74 0.63
CA LEU A 37 17.07 -0.51 1.38
C LEU A 37 16.01 -1.52 0.95
N LEU A 38 15.70 -1.58 -0.35
CA LEU A 38 14.61 -2.40 -0.89
C LEU A 38 14.76 -3.88 -0.54
N GLU A 39 15.97 -4.42 -0.51
CA GLU A 39 16.19 -5.83 -0.17
C GLU A 39 15.86 -6.18 1.30
N ARG A 40 15.76 -5.18 2.19
CA ARG A 40 15.46 -5.32 3.61
C ARG A 40 13.98 -5.13 3.94
N LEU A 41 13.20 -4.59 3.01
CA LEU A 41 11.77 -4.33 3.22
C LEU A 41 10.92 -5.51 2.76
N PRO A 42 9.83 -5.85 3.47
CA PRO A 42 8.78 -6.72 2.92
C PRO A 42 7.99 -5.98 1.83
N PHE A 43 7.36 -6.74 0.93
CA PHE A 43 6.56 -6.17 -0.18
C PHE A 43 5.15 -6.73 -0.20
N PRO A 44 4.13 -5.96 0.23
CA PRO A 44 2.75 -6.38 0.05
C PRO A 44 2.42 -6.45 -1.44
N VAL A 45 1.75 -7.52 -1.86
CA VAL A 45 1.32 -7.70 -3.25
C VAL A 45 0.11 -6.81 -3.53
N GLY A 46 0.11 -6.16 -4.70
CA GLY A 46 -1.00 -5.31 -5.14
C GLY A 46 -0.84 -3.85 -4.71
N TYR A 47 -1.97 -3.15 -4.54
CA TYR A 47 -2.01 -1.69 -4.38
C TYR A 47 -1.48 -1.14 -3.04
N GLY A 48 -1.07 -2.02 -2.12
CA GLY A 48 -0.49 -1.63 -0.84
C GLY A 48 1.00 -1.30 -0.90
N VAL A 49 1.68 -1.61 -2.01
CA VAL A 49 3.15 -1.60 -2.08
C VAL A 49 3.77 -0.23 -1.83
N GLU A 50 3.19 0.85 -2.34
CA GLU A 50 3.72 2.20 -2.12
C GLU A 50 3.59 2.61 -0.64
N LEU A 51 2.42 2.35 -0.03
CA LEU A 51 2.21 2.66 1.39
C LEU A 51 3.15 1.84 2.27
N GLY A 52 3.25 0.53 2.02
CA GLY A 52 4.13 -0.36 2.77
C GLY A 52 5.58 0.10 2.68
N THR A 53 6.07 0.38 1.47
CA THR A 53 7.45 0.87 1.26
C THR A 53 7.72 2.15 2.04
N LEU A 54 6.77 3.10 2.04
CA LEU A 54 6.92 4.38 2.73
C LEU A 54 6.97 4.22 4.26
N VAL A 55 6.01 3.46 4.83
CA VAL A 55 5.93 3.19 6.27
C VAL A 55 7.14 2.39 6.74
N ASP A 56 7.48 1.31 6.04
CA ASP A 56 8.56 0.42 6.45
C ASP A 56 9.94 1.11 6.29
N THR A 57 10.07 2.08 5.37
CA THR A 57 11.27 2.94 5.28
C THR A 57 11.37 3.89 6.46
N LEU A 58 10.26 4.52 6.88
CA LEU A 58 10.24 5.37 8.07
C LEU A 58 10.66 4.57 9.30
N ASP A 59 10.08 3.38 9.49
CA ASP A 59 10.36 2.54 10.66
C ASP A 59 11.81 2.05 10.68
N LEU A 60 12.40 1.74 9.52
CA LEU A 60 13.75 1.18 9.42
C LEU A 60 14.87 2.23 9.41
N CYS A 61 14.62 3.41 8.84
CA CYS A 61 15.66 4.40 8.53
C CYS A 61 15.34 5.83 9.00
N GLY A 62 14.13 6.09 9.51
CA GLY A 62 13.70 7.40 9.94
C GLY A 62 13.32 8.33 8.78
N LEU A 63 12.75 9.49 9.13
CA LEU A 63 12.21 10.46 8.18
C LEU A 63 13.30 11.06 7.27
N ASP A 64 14.51 11.26 7.78
CA ASP A 64 15.64 11.84 7.04
C ASP A 64 16.11 10.98 5.85
N ALA A 65 15.68 9.70 5.80
CA ALA A 65 15.92 8.82 4.66
C ALA A 65 14.94 9.04 3.50
N ILE A 66 13.89 9.83 3.69
CA ILE A 66 12.80 10.06 2.73
C ILE A 66 12.91 11.48 2.17
N ALA A 67 13.03 11.56 0.84
CA ALA A 67 13.00 12.82 0.11
C ALA A 67 11.94 12.77 -0.98
N GLN A 68 11.53 13.94 -1.46
CA GLN A 68 10.53 14.09 -2.51
C GLN A 68 10.97 15.17 -3.49
N VAL A 69 10.68 14.94 -4.77
CA VAL A 69 11.07 15.79 -5.89
C VAL A 69 9.83 16.05 -6.73
N ASP A 70 9.63 17.30 -7.14
CA ASP A 70 8.58 17.65 -8.10
C ASP A 70 8.99 17.18 -9.50
N VAL A 71 8.17 16.30 -10.09
CA VAL A 71 8.36 15.75 -11.44
C VAL A 71 7.42 16.41 -12.47
N GLY A 72 6.72 17.48 -12.08
CA GLY A 72 5.79 18.21 -12.92
C GLY A 72 4.44 17.52 -13.07
N VAL A 73 3.86 17.58 -14.27
CA VAL A 73 2.49 17.14 -14.51
C VAL A 73 2.44 15.67 -14.91
N ARG A 74 1.75 14.87 -14.10
CA ARG A 74 1.44 13.48 -14.40
C ARG A 74 -0.03 13.29 -14.73
N ARG A 75 -0.33 12.75 -15.91
CA ARG A 75 -1.68 12.33 -16.30
C ARG A 75 -1.81 10.82 -16.16
N HIS A 76 -2.88 10.38 -15.51
CA HIS A 76 -3.18 8.95 -15.37
C HIS A 76 -4.62 8.68 -15.80
N ARG A 77 -4.91 7.43 -16.20
CA ARG A 77 -6.26 7.03 -16.56
C ARG A 77 -7.18 7.12 -15.35
N HIS A 78 -8.42 7.54 -15.58
CA HIS A 78 -9.45 7.51 -14.55
C HIS A 78 -9.92 6.06 -14.35
N GLN A 79 -9.82 5.58 -13.11
CA GLN A 79 -10.42 4.32 -12.69
C GLN A 79 -11.89 4.57 -12.28
N ASP A 80 -12.75 3.56 -12.44
CA ASP A 80 -14.11 3.63 -11.91
C ASP A 80 -14.12 3.64 -10.37
N GLY A 81 -15.26 4.02 -9.78
CA GLY A 81 -15.39 4.14 -8.32
C GLY A 81 -15.23 2.81 -7.58
N GLN A 82 -15.69 1.70 -8.17
CA GLN A 82 -15.60 0.39 -7.54
C GLN A 82 -14.13 -0.10 -7.52
N ALA A 83 -13.39 0.09 -8.60
CA ALA A 83 -11.96 -0.18 -8.68
C ALA A 83 -11.16 0.60 -7.63
N LEU A 84 -11.51 1.88 -7.42
CA LEU A 84 -10.91 2.67 -6.34
C LEU A 84 -11.28 2.16 -4.95
N GLY A 85 -12.50 1.65 -4.76
CA GLY A 85 -12.90 0.99 -3.50
C GLY A 85 -12.07 -0.26 -3.20
N ARG A 86 -11.76 -1.08 -4.22
CA ARG A 86 -10.88 -2.25 -4.06
C ARG A 86 -9.43 -1.83 -3.76
N MET A 87 -8.94 -0.80 -4.44
CA MET A 87 -7.63 -0.20 -4.16
C MET A 87 -7.54 0.32 -2.71
N ALA A 88 -8.56 1.05 -2.26
CA ALA A 88 -8.66 1.54 -0.89
C ALA A 88 -8.62 0.40 0.13
N ALA A 89 -9.35 -0.70 -0.12
CA ALA A 89 -9.36 -1.86 0.76
C ALA A 89 -7.98 -2.52 0.88
N ALA A 90 -7.23 -2.63 -0.22
CA ALA A 90 -5.85 -3.13 -0.20
C ALA A 90 -4.92 -2.22 0.62
N ILE A 91 -5.01 -0.91 0.46
CA ILE A 91 -4.21 0.07 1.20
C ILE A 91 -4.53 0.03 2.70
N LEU A 92 -5.81 0.00 3.06
CA LEU A 92 -6.26 -0.15 4.45
C LEU A 92 -5.77 -1.44 5.08
N ARG A 93 -5.76 -2.54 4.31
CA ARG A 93 -5.22 -3.82 4.78
C ARG A 93 -3.71 -3.73 5.04
N THR A 94 -2.95 -3.14 4.13
CA THR A 94 -1.51 -2.91 4.33
C THR A 94 -1.28 -2.04 5.56
N ALA A 95 -2.00 -0.94 5.72
CA ALA A 95 -1.92 -0.11 6.93
C ALA A 95 -2.19 -0.92 8.19
N GLN A 96 -3.29 -1.68 8.22
CA GLN A 96 -3.68 -2.50 9.37
C GLN A 96 -2.62 -3.54 9.75
N SER A 97 -1.87 -4.09 8.79
CA SER A 97 -0.80 -5.05 9.08
C SER A 97 0.43 -4.45 9.75
N ARG A 98 0.62 -3.13 9.65
CA ARG A 98 1.67 -2.38 10.38
C ARG A 98 1.19 -1.83 11.72
N LEU A 99 -0.13 -1.80 11.96
CA LEU A 99 -0.70 -1.30 13.20
C LEU A 99 -0.80 -2.41 14.26
N PRO A 100 -0.64 -2.09 15.56
CA PRO A 100 -0.89 -3.02 16.64
C PRO A 100 -2.33 -3.56 16.56
N VAL A 101 -2.49 -4.88 16.63
CA VAL A 101 -3.80 -5.53 16.71
C VAL A 101 -4.15 -5.74 18.17
N PRO A 102 -5.24 -5.13 18.70
CA PRO A 102 -5.65 -5.35 20.07
C PRO A 102 -5.96 -6.83 20.34
N PRO A 103 -5.70 -7.34 21.56
CA PRO A 103 -6.06 -8.70 21.92
C PRO A 103 -7.55 -8.99 21.67
N GLY A 104 -7.85 -10.14 21.07
CA GLY A 104 -9.23 -10.57 20.80
C GLY A 104 -9.85 -10.01 19.51
N VAL A 105 -9.14 -9.16 18.75
CA VAL A 105 -9.59 -8.70 17.44
C VAL A 105 -9.21 -9.73 16.38
N ILE A 106 -10.23 -10.30 15.71
CA ILE A 106 -10.02 -11.14 14.54
C ILE A 106 -9.63 -10.23 13.37
N PRO A 107 -8.50 -10.48 12.68
CA PRO A 107 -8.12 -9.68 11.53
C PRO A 107 -9.24 -9.61 10.48
N ILE A 108 -9.42 -8.43 9.88
CA ILE A 108 -10.42 -8.13 8.86
C ILE A 108 -10.44 -9.21 7.78
N ARG A 109 -11.65 -9.65 7.38
CA ARG A 109 -11.85 -10.62 6.29
C ARG A 109 -11.17 -10.11 5.01
N PRO A 110 -10.43 -10.96 4.27
CA PRO A 110 -9.69 -10.54 3.09
C PRO A 110 -10.62 -10.32 1.89
N GLY A 111 -11.35 -9.20 1.89
CA GLY A 111 -12.21 -8.85 0.77
C GLY A 111 -13.11 -7.65 1.03
N ILE A 112 -13.67 -7.13 -0.05
CA ILE A 112 -14.66 -6.06 -0.04
C ILE A 112 -15.91 -6.50 -0.79
N THR A 113 -17.07 -6.27 -0.20
CA THR A 113 -18.36 -6.46 -0.89
C THR A 113 -18.79 -5.12 -1.48
N GLN A 114 -19.03 -5.12 -2.79
CA GLN A 114 -19.54 -3.98 -3.56
C GLN A 114 -20.89 -4.35 -4.16
N PHE A 115 -21.64 -3.37 -4.65
CA PHE A 115 -23.00 -3.59 -5.16
C PHE A 115 -23.13 -3.06 -6.57
N ASP A 116 -23.60 -3.91 -7.48
CA ASP A 116 -23.96 -3.54 -8.84
C ASP A 116 -25.47 -3.30 -8.96
N ARG A 117 -25.88 -2.49 -9.95
CA ARG A 117 -27.30 -2.39 -10.29
C ARG A 117 -27.75 -3.65 -11.02
N ALA A 118 -28.80 -4.28 -10.53
CA ALA A 118 -29.39 -5.44 -11.18
C ALA A 118 -30.27 -5.03 -12.38
N PRO A 119 -30.35 -5.84 -13.45
CA PRO A 119 -31.17 -5.52 -14.64
C PRO A 119 -32.66 -5.34 -14.34
N GLU A 120 -33.20 -6.12 -13.42
CA GLU A 120 -34.61 -6.06 -12.96
C GLU A 120 -34.89 -4.92 -11.95
N GLY A 121 -33.89 -4.10 -11.61
CA GLY A 121 -33.95 -3.15 -10.50
C GLY A 121 -33.40 -3.73 -9.19
N GLY A 122 -32.98 -2.84 -8.28
CA GLY A 122 -32.32 -3.22 -7.03
C GLY A 122 -30.79 -3.34 -7.14
N PHE A 123 -30.17 -3.96 -6.12
CA PHE A 123 -28.71 -4.08 -5.98
C PHE A 123 -28.29 -5.56 -5.84
N ALA A 124 -27.26 -5.96 -6.57
CA ALA A 124 -26.66 -7.29 -6.49
C ALA A 124 -25.28 -7.21 -5.79
N PRO A 125 -25.05 -7.92 -4.67
CA PRO A 125 -23.76 -7.92 -4.01
C PRO A 125 -22.72 -8.71 -4.81
N ARG A 126 -21.51 -8.17 -4.92
CA ARG A 126 -20.32 -8.85 -5.44
C ARG A 126 -19.20 -8.76 -4.44
N HIS A 127 -18.64 -9.92 -4.11
CA HIS A 127 -17.48 -9.99 -3.23
C HIS A 127 -16.20 -10.04 -4.04
N HIS A 128 -15.24 -9.18 -3.69
CA HIS A 128 -13.92 -9.14 -4.29
C HIS A 128 -12.89 -9.46 -3.22
N ALA A 129 -12.06 -10.47 -3.50
CA ALA A 129 -10.89 -10.72 -2.67
C ALA A 129 -9.94 -9.51 -2.69
N VAL A 130 -9.29 -9.27 -1.58
CA VAL A 130 -8.21 -8.28 -1.44
C VAL A 130 -6.95 -9.07 -1.14
N ASP A 131 -5.89 -8.81 -1.91
CA ASP A 131 -4.62 -9.51 -1.74
C ASP A 131 -4.07 -9.31 -0.32
N THR A 132 -3.69 -10.41 0.31
CA THR A 132 -3.06 -10.43 1.64
C THR A 132 -1.64 -10.98 1.60
N VAL A 133 -1.14 -11.32 0.42
CA VAL A 133 0.19 -11.89 0.26
C VAL A 133 1.21 -10.78 0.47
N GLU A 134 2.21 -11.05 1.30
CA GLU A 134 3.37 -10.20 1.47
C GLU A 134 4.62 -11.02 1.17
N ARG A 135 5.47 -10.49 0.28
CA ARG A 135 6.77 -11.08 -0.02
C ARG A 135 7.73 -10.70 1.10
N PRO A 136 8.53 -11.65 1.62
CA PRO A 136 9.49 -11.34 2.66
C PRO A 136 10.62 -10.45 2.11
N PRO A 137 11.41 -9.81 2.98
CA PRO A 137 12.64 -9.13 2.56
C PRO A 137 13.50 -10.04 1.70
N LEU A 138 13.99 -9.54 0.56
CA LEU A 138 14.81 -10.33 -0.36
C LEU A 138 16.06 -10.92 0.32
N VAL A 139 16.63 -10.22 1.32
CA VAL A 139 17.76 -10.73 2.10
C VAL A 139 17.45 -12.00 2.89
N THR A 140 16.17 -12.34 3.11
CA THR A 140 15.78 -13.61 3.74
C THR A 140 15.50 -14.72 2.73
N VAL A 141 15.56 -14.43 1.42
CA VAL A 141 15.37 -15.43 0.36
C VAL A 141 16.72 -16.11 0.07
N PRO A 142 16.87 -17.43 0.33
CA PRO A 142 18.15 -18.12 0.21
C PRO A 142 18.79 -18.01 -1.18
N GLU A 143 18.00 -18.15 -2.24
CA GLU A 143 18.45 -18.07 -3.63
C GLU A 143 19.00 -16.69 -3.98
N TYR A 144 18.37 -15.63 -3.45
CA TYR A 144 18.84 -14.27 -3.62
C TYR A 144 20.20 -14.06 -2.94
N MET A 145 20.34 -14.54 -1.70
CA MET A 145 21.58 -14.42 -0.94
C MET A 145 22.72 -15.23 -1.55
N ALA A 146 22.42 -16.40 -2.14
CA ALA A 146 23.40 -17.19 -2.88
C ALA A 146 23.91 -16.42 -4.11
N ALA A 147 23.00 -15.88 -4.93
CA ALA A 147 23.36 -15.10 -6.12
C ALA A 147 24.17 -13.84 -5.78
N ARG A 148 23.82 -13.13 -4.69
CA ARG A 148 24.53 -11.92 -4.26
C ARG A 148 25.95 -12.19 -3.79
N ARG A 149 26.22 -13.33 -3.13
CA ARG A 149 27.57 -13.70 -2.69
C ARG A 149 28.49 -14.09 -3.85
N ALA A 150 27.92 -14.48 -4.99
CA ALA A 150 28.66 -14.90 -6.17
C ALA A 150 28.99 -13.74 -7.13
N ALA A 151 28.38 -12.56 -6.95
CA ALA A 151 28.61 -11.35 -7.72
C ALA A 151 29.65 -10.45 -7.04
#